data_AF-A0A8C4UWM6-F1
#
_entry.id   AF-A0A8C4UWM6-F1
#
_cell.length_a   1.000
_cell.length_b   1.000
_cell.length_c   1.000
_cell.angle_alpha   90.00
_cell.angle_beta   90.00
_cell.angle_gamma   90.00
#
_symmetry.space_group_name_H-M   'P 1'
#
loop_
_entity.id
_entity.type
_entity.pdbx_description
1 polymer ?
#
loop_
_entity_poly.entity_id
_entity_poly.type
_entity_poly.pdbx_seq_one_letter_code
_entity_poly.pdbx_strand_id
1 'polypeptide(L)'
;MVFFAPGAAARDGGGPLPRWHGWWWHHSRSCPLLPPQDSRGGHAAPCTSRSDRSCASRAPGLSAGTGAWPKDVGILALEVYFPAQYVEQEELERYDGVEAGKYTRGLGQQQMGFCAAHEDINSLCLTVVQRLVERGRLSWDAIGRLEVGTETVIDKSKAVKTVLMQLFHDSGNTDVEGIDTTNACYGGTASLFNAAAWVESSAWDGRYAVVVCGDIAVYATGNARPTGGAGAIAMLVGPNAPLVLERGLRGTHMEHAYDFYKPDLSSEYPVVDGQLSIQCYLRALDRCYAVYRRKAESQWQQAGIQRPFTLDDFKFIIFHTPFCKLVQKSVGRLLLNDFLATPNPDTATGLYKGLQPFRGVKLEDTYTSKEVEKAFQAASQDIFNKKTKPSLLLSSRNGNMYTPSMYGCLASLLAQSSARDLAGSRIGAFSYGSGLAASMFSLRVSQDAAPGSPLDKLISSLADLPARLDARKRVAPQDFAEIMKQREETHHLADHAPHGSQADLFPGTWYLTRVDAKYRREYARKPPSKPQLWGLGVGRCHFPCDIGKLKHPHGKTQGTGGCRRCRGSQEGSAPLEHCLLSGPRPRMGPWPEGTLAGLQQLWRPLHP
;
A
#
# COMPACT_ATOMS: atom_id res chain seq x y z
N MET A 1 -16.83 -39.15 -15.74
CA MET A 1 -17.44 -39.93 -16.85
C MET A 1 -16.88 -39.33 -18.13
N VAL A 2 -16.12 -39.99 -19.02
CA VAL A 2 -16.05 -41.39 -19.46
C VAL A 2 -14.56 -41.80 -19.64
N PHE A 3 -14.30 -43.10 -19.50
CA PHE A 3 -13.02 -43.82 -19.43
C PHE A 3 -12.08 -43.69 -20.63
N PHE A 4 -10.76 -43.88 -20.41
CA PHE A 4 -10.00 -45.02 -20.97
C PHE A 4 -8.64 -45.19 -20.26
N ALA A 5 -8.41 -46.39 -19.71
CA ALA A 5 -7.09 -47.02 -19.60
C ALA A 5 -7.17 -48.32 -20.45
N PRO A 6 -6.07 -48.83 -21.01
CA PRO A 6 -5.33 -49.84 -20.26
C PRO A 6 -3.80 -49.85 -20.46
N GLY A 7 -3.08 -50.16 -19.37
CA GLY A 7 -2.22 -51.34 -19.19
C GLY A 7 -1.10 -51.72 -20.18
N ALA A 8 0.09 -51.90 -19.57
CA ALA A 8 1.06 -52.99 -19.74
C ALA A 8 2.36 -52.72 -20.53
N ALA A 9 3.42 -53.34 -20.00
CA ALA A 9 4.83 -53.06 -20.21
C ALA A 9 5.58 -54.20 -20.92
N ALA A 10 6.81 -53.85 -21.35
CA ALA A 10 7.99 -54.67 -21.66
C ALA A 10 8.08 -55.38 -23.03
N ARG A 11 9.05 -54.98 -23.86
CA ARG A 11 10.33 -55.71 -24.09
C ARG A 11 11.28 -55.00 -25.07
N ASP A 12 12.55 -55.32 -24.90
CA ASP A 12 13.78 -54.81 -25.50
C ASP A 12 13.89 -54.85 -27.03
N GLY A 13 14.76 -53.99 -27.59
CA GLY A 13 15.28 -54.11 -28.96
C GLY A 13 16.00 -52.84 -29.43
N GLY A 14 17.33 -52.92 -29.63
CA GLY A 14 18.22 -51.77 -29.79
C GLY A 14 18.27 -51.08 -31.18
N GLY A 15 18.46 -49.75 -31.11
CA GLY A 15 19.16 -48.86 -32.06
C GLY A 15 18.47 -48.49 -33.39
N PRO A 16 18.93 -47.44 -34.11
CA PRO A 16 19.60 -46.20 -33.71
C PRO A 16 18.72 -44.94 -33.92
N LEU A 17 19.09 -43.84 -33.24
CA LEU A 17 18.45 -42.52 -33.27
C LEU A 17 18.34 -41.90 -34.68
N PRO A 18 17.17 -41.36 -35.08
CA PRO A 18 17.08 -40.39 -36.16
C PRO A 18 17.23 -38.95 -35.63
N ARG A 19 18.10 -38.21 -36.32
CA ARG A 19 18.35 -36.77 -36.16
C ARG A 19 17.08 -35.96 -36.33
N TRP A 20 16.79 -35.09 -35.36
CA TRP A 20 15.81 -34.02 -35.51
C TRP A 20 16.43 -32.87 -36.33
N HIS A 21 15.86 -32.64 -37.51
CA HIS A 21 16.18 -31.48 -38.34
C HIS A 21 15.62 -30.21 -37.71
N GLY A 22 16.53 -29.31 -37.31
CA GLY A 22 16.22 -27.95 -36.93
C GLY A 22 15.77 -27.14 -38.14
N TRP A 23 14.63 -26.47 -38.02
CA TRP A 23 14.19 -25.47 -38.99
C TRP A 23 14.79 -24.12 -38.62
N TRP A 24 15.73 -23.68 -39.47
CA TRP A 24 16.30 -22.35 -39.46
C TRP A 24 15.30 -21.34 -40.01
N TRP A 25 15.12 -20.24 -39.30
CA TRP A 25 14.44 -19.03 -39.80
C TRP A 25 15.35 -18.32 -40.81
N HIS A 26 14.89 -18.22 -42.06
CA HIS A 26 15.53 -17.42 -43.10
C HIS A 26 15.14 -15.95 -42.96
N HIS A 27 16.16 -15.09 -42.83
CA HIS A 27 16.06 -13.66 -43.13
C HIS A 27 15.65 -13.43 -44.59
N SER A 28 14.66 -12.57 -44.81
CA SER A 28 14.41 -11.92 -46.09
C SER A 28 14.57 -10.41 -45.95
N ARG A 29 15.40 -9.86 -46.85
CA ARG A 29 15.76 -8.45 -46.97
C ARG A 29 14.76 -7.70 -47.86
N SER A 30 14.72 -6.39 -47.65
CA SER A 30 14.56 -5.30 -48.66
C SER A 30 13.24 -5.19 -49.44
N CYS A 31 12.43 -4.19 -49.08
CA CYS A 31 11.40 -3.56 -49.92
C CYS A 31 12.01 -2.50 -50.85
N PRO A 32 11.53 -2.34 -52.10
CA PRO A 32 11.94 -1.27 -53.01
C PRO A 32 11.06 -0.01 -52.88
N LEU A 33 11.73 1.13 -53.06
CA LEU A 33 11.21 2.50 -53.21
C LEU A 33 10.58 2.73 -54.59
N LEU A 34 9.52 3.55 -54.68
CA LEU A 34 9.06 4.30 -55.87
C LEU A 34 8.12 5.48 -55.41
N PRO A 35 7.89 6.55 -56.21
CA PRO A 35 8.37 7.92 -55.95
C PRO A 35 7.23 8.97 -55.68
N PRO A 36 7.52 10.28 -55.48
CA PRO A 36 6.53 11.26 -55.01
C PRO A 36 5.82 12.00 -56.16
N GLN A 37 4.59 12.45 -55.91
CA GLN A 37 3.89 13.45 -56.72
C GLN A 37 3.38 14.60 -55.86
N ASP A 38 3.80 15.81 -56.24
CA ASP A 38 3.27 17.11 -55.84
C ASP A 38 1.97 17.43 -56.60
N SER A 39 1.01 18.10 -55.95
CA SER A 39 0.40 19.36 -56.44
C SER A 39 -0.75 19.91 -55.58
N ARG A 40 -0.49 21.09 -55.01
CA ARG A 40 -1.32 22.34 -54.93
C ARG A 40 -2.86 22.26 -54.85
N GLY A 41 -3.37 22.89 -53.78
CA GLY A 41 -4.22 24.11 -53.86
C GLY A 41 -5.75 23.95 -53.72
N GLY A 42 -6.37 24.80 -52.87
CA GLY A 42 -7.78 25.18 -53.05
C GLY A 42 -8.63 25.40 -51.79
N HIS A 43 -8.66 26.66 -51.32
CA HIS A 43 -9.76 27.47 -50.75
C HIS A 43 -10.86 26.96 -49.78
N ALA A 44 -11.22 27.90 -48.91
CA ALA A 44 -12.17 27.88 -47.80
C ALA A 44 -13.64 28.17 -48.19
N ALA A 45 -14.53 27.95 -47.19
CA ALA A 45 -15.68 28.78 -46.73
C ALA A 45 -17.02 28.00 -46.60
N PRO A 46 -17.99 28.44 -45.76
CA PRO A 46 -18.61 27.60 -44.72
C PRO A 46 -20.13 27.42 -44.88
N CYS A 47 -20.72 26.49 -44.12
CA CYS A 47 -22.17 26.41 -43.95
C CYS A 47 -22.57 26.32 -42.47
N THR A 48 -23.44 27.25 -42.10
CA THR A 48 -24.02 27.52 -40.79
C THR A 48 -25.31 26.72 -40.56
N SER A 49 -25.53 26.17 -39.35
CA SER A 49 -26.80 26.32 -38.60
C SER A 49 -26.84 25.57 -37.26
N ARG A 50 -27.05 26.35 -36.18
CA ARG A 50 -27.84 26.11 -34.93
C ARG A 50 -27.90 24.68 -34.36
N SER A 51 -27.28 24.35 -33.22
CA SER A 51 -27.45 24.81 -31.82
C SER A 51 -28.78 24.42 -31.15
N ASP A 52 -28.80 23.23 -30.53
CA ASP A 52 -29.62 22.94 -29.36
C ASP A 52 -28.69 22.59 -28.19
N ARG A 53 -28.82 23.35 -27.09
CA ARG A 53 -28.01 23.23 -25.88
C ARG A 53 -28.78 22.40 -24.85
N SER A 54 -28.25 21.22 -24.50
CA SER A 54 -28.49 20.61 -23.19
C SER A 54 -27.18 20.66 -22.39
N CYS A 55 -27.25 21.22 -21.19
CA CYS A 55 -26.12 21.34 -20.27
C CYS A 55 -25.79 19.98 -19.66
N ALA A 56 -24.83 19.27 -20.25
CA ALA A 56 -24.08 18.22 -19.58
C ALA A 56 -22.70 18.79 -19.19
N SER A 57 -22.39 18.72 -17.89
CA SER A 57 -21.07 19.08 -17.34
C SER A 57 -20.00 18.14 -17.91
N ARG A 58 -19.29 18.62 -18.94
CA ARG A 58 -18.13 17.95 -19.52
C ARG A 58 -16.95 17.95 -18.55
N ALA A 59 -16.41 16.76 -18.28
CA ALA A 59 -15.03 16.60 -17.81
C ALA A 59 -14.06 17.29 -18.80
N PRO A 60 -12.89 17.80 -18.35
CA PRO A 60 -11.94 18.41 -19.25
C PRO A 60 -11.41 17.37 -20.23
N GLY A 61 -11.78 17.50 -21.50
CA GLY A 61 -11.29 16.66 -22.58
C GLY A 61 -9.81 16.92 -22.81
N LEU A 62 -8.96 15.98 -22.38
CA LEU A 62 -7.57 15.90 -22.82
C LEU A 62 -7.59 15.36 -24.26
N SER A 63 -7.33 16.21 -25.25
CA SER A 63 -7.19 15.78 -26.64
C SER A 63 -5.96 14.86 -26.76
N ALA A 64 -6.17 13.66 -27.29
CA ALA A 64 -5.09 12.78 -27.75
C ALA A 64 -4.38 13.45 -28.95
N GLY A 65 -3.44 14.33 -28.66
CA GLY A 65 -2.52 14.91 -29.62
C GLY A 65 -1.44 13.90 -29.99
N THR A 66 -1.14 13.81 -31.29
CA THR A 66 -0.13 12.95 -31.88
C THR A 66 1.26 13.09 -31.22
N GLY A 67 1.81 11.98 -30.70
CA GLY A 67 3.26 11.74 -30.65
C GLY A 67 4.01 11.82 -29.31
N ALA A 68 3.38 12.18 -28.18
CA ALA A 68 4.08 12.27 -26.88
C ALA A 68 3.39 11.43 -25.79
N TRP A 69 4.18 10.67 -25.03
CA TRP A 69 3.68 9.93 -23.85
C TRP A 69 2.98 10.90 -22.88
N PRO A 70 1.85 10.50 -22.25
CA PRO A 70 1.16 11.34 -21.27
C PRO A 70 2.13 11.83 -20.20
N LYS A 71 2.08 13.11 -19.81
CA LYS A 71 3.05 13.64 -18.85
C LYS A 71 2.78 13.14 -17.44
N ASP A 72 3.85 12.96 -16.68
CA ASP A 72 3.80 12.78 -15.23
C ASP A 72 2.86 11.65 -14.77
N VAL A 73 2.97 10.49 -15.41
CA VAL A 73 2.18 9.29 -15.07
C VAL A 73 2.58 8.79 -13.68
N GLY A 74 1.59 8.61 -12.82
CA GLY A 74 1.82 8.17 -11.45
C GLY A 74 0.55 8.06 -10.61
N ILE A 75 0.69 8.07 -9.29
CA ILE A 75 -0.39 7.88 -8.34
C ILE A 75 -1.11 9.21 -8.08
N LEU A 76 -2.39 9.27 -8.44
CA LEU A 76 -3.30 10.41 -8.25
C LEU A 76 -4.01 10.39 -6.90
N ALA A 77 -4.44 9.21 -6.48
CA ALA A 77 -5.14 8.97 -5.23
C ALA A 77 -4.72 7.62 -4.65
N LEU A 78 -4.73 7.49 -3.33
CA LEU A 78 -4.39 6.26 -2.62
C LEU A 78 -5.39 6.06 -1.48
N GLU A 79 -6.01 4.88 -1.44
CA GLU A 79 -6.94 4.47 -0.41
C GLU A 79 -6.39 3.25 0.31
N VAL A 80 -6.60 3.19 1.63
CA VAL A 80 -6.17 2.06 2.48
C VAL A 80 -7.35 1.47 3.20
N TYR A 81 -7.39 0.15 3.28
CA TYR A 81 -8.27 -0.62 4.14
C TYR A 81 -7.45 -1.60 5.00
N PHE A 82 -7.84 -1.75 6.25
CA PHE A 82 -7.36 -2.77 7.17
C PHE A 82 -8.52 -3.20 8.08
N PRO A 83 -8.53 -4.45 8.58
CA PRO A 83 -9.59 -4.93 9.46
C PRO A 83 -9.74 -4.09 10.72
N ALA A 84 -10.95 -4.06 11.27
CA ALA A 84 -11.24 -3.25 12.45
C ALA A 84 -10.82 -3.90 13.78
N GLN A 85 -10.18 -5.08 13.74
CA GLN A 85 -9.72 -5.81 14.90
C GLN A 85 -8.20 -6.02 14.85
N TYR A 86 -7.57 -6.09 16.02
CA TYR A 86 -6.15 -6.40 16.14
C TYR A 86 -5.84 -7.11 17.46
N VAL A 87 -4.71 -7.83 17.50
CA VAL A 87 -4.11 -8.37 18.73
C VAL A 87 -2.87 -7.55 19.12
N GLU A 88 -2.71 -7.22 20.41
CA GLU A 88 -1.52 -6.52 20.92
C GLU A 88 -0.33 -7.49 20.96
N GLN A 89 0.82 -7.07 20.44
CA GLN A 89 2.02 -7.91 20.37
C GLN A 89 2.60 -8.20 21.75
N GLU A 90 2.51 -7.26 22.70
CA GLU A 90 2.94 -7.48 24.09
C GLU A 90 2.06 -8.53 24.80
N GLU A 91 0.76 -8.57 24.49
CA GLU A 91 -0.14 -9.61 25.01
C GLU A 91 0.16 -10.95 24.34
N LEU A 92 0.48 -10.94 23.05
CA LEU A 92 0.86 -12.14 22.31
C LEU A 92 2.21 -12.72 22.79
N GLU A 93 3.17 -11.88 23.17
CA GLU A 93 4.43 -12.32 23.80
C GLU A 93 4.16 -13.15 25.07
N ARG A 94 3.24 -12.67 25.93
CA ARG A 94 2.82 -13.37 27.15
C ARG A 94 2.07 -14.66 26.84
N TYR A 95 1.18 -14.63 25.85
CA TYR A 95 0.41 -15.80 25.44
C TYR A 95 1.29 -16.92 24.87
N ASP A 96 2.27 -16.56 24.04
CA ASP A 96 3.20 -17.50 23.41
C ASP A 96 4.32 -17.98 24.37
N GLY A 97 4.40 -17.41 25.58
CA GLY A 97 5.43 -17.77 26.57
C GLY A 97 6.84 -17.35 26.16
N VAL A 98 6.99 -16.25 25.43
CA VAL A 98 8.29 -15.73 24.97
C VAL A 98 8.78 -14.56 25.82
N GLU A 99 10.07 -14.25 25.73
CA GLU A 99 10.65 -13.10 26.43
C GLU A 99 10.02 -11.77 26.01
N ALA A 100 9.77 -10.90 26.99
CA ALA A 100 9.26 -9.56 26.76
C ALA A 100 10.18 -8.78 25.82
N GLY A 101 9.62 -8.19 24.77
CA GLY A 101 10.38 -7.50 23.74
C GLY A 101 10.72 -8.34 22.51
N LYS A 102 10.49 -9.67 22.50
CA LYS A 102 10.78 -10.51 21.32
C LYS A 102 10.05 -10.00 20.08
N TYR A 103 8.79 -9.60 20.19
CA TYR A 103 7.97 -9.09 19.09
C TYR A 103 8.05 -7.56 19.04
N THR A 104 7.87 -6.88 20.18
CA THR A 104 7.81 -5.42 20.24
C THR A 104 9.13 -4.72 19.93
N ARG A 105 10.27 -5.33 20.26
CA ARG A 105 11.62 -4.80 19.98
C ARG A 105 12.38 -5.62 18.95
N GLY A 106 12.28 -6.95 19.04
CA GLY A 106 12.95 -7.88 18.14
C GLY A 106 12.42 -7.81 16.72
N LEU A 107 11.09 -7.84 16.57
CA LEU A 107 10.41 -7.63 15.27
C LEU A 107 10.09 -6.15 15.02
N GLY A 108 9.91 -5.36 16.09
CA GLY A 108 9.49 -3.97 16.00
C GLY A 108 7.99 -3.81 15.75
N GLN A 109 7.19 -4.81 16.12
CA GLN A 109 5.74 -4.84 15.89
C GLN A 109 4.98 -4.51 17.17
N GLN A 110 3.96 -3.65 17.09
CA GLN A 110 3.12 -3.26 18.23
C GLN A 110 1.77 -3.97 18.20
N GLN A 111 1.11 -3.97 17.04
CA GLN A 111 -0.23 -4.53 16.88
C GLN A 111 -0.29 -5.32 15.56
N MET A 112 -1.08 -6.37 15.52
CA MET A 112 -1.30 -7.19 14.32
C MET A 112 -2.79 -7.21 13.98
N GLY A 113 -3.15 -6.62 12.84
CA GLY A 113 -4.51 -6.66 12.32
C GLY A 113 -4.80 -8.02 11.69
N PHE A 114 -6.02 -8.52 11.82
CA PHE A 114 -6.40 -9.83 11.29
C PHE A 114 -7.85 -9.83 10.83
N CYS A 115 -8.16 -10.72 9.88
CA CYS A 115 -9.52 -10.94 9.40
C CYS A 115 -10.15 -12.11 10.14
N ALA A 116 -11.39 -11.94 10.59
CA ALA A 116 -12.26 -13.09 10.89
C ALA A 116 -12.78 -13.73 9.59
N ALA A 117 -13.52 -14.84 9.68
CA ALA A 117 -13.98 -15.62 8.52
C ALA A 117 -14.90 -14.84 7.54
N HIS A 118 -15.54 -13.76 8.00
CA HIS A 118 -16.43 -12.94 7.17
C HIS A 118 -15.68 -11.87 6.34
N GLU A 119 -14.35 -11.78 6.45
CA GLU A 119 -13.51 -10.97 5.57
C GLU A 119 -12.53 -11.87 4.78
N ASP A 120 -12.56 -11.74 3.46
CA ASP A 120 -11.69 -12.44 2.52
C ASP A 120 -11.06 -11.47 1.51
N ILE A 121 -10.16 -11.95 0.65
CA ILE A 121 -9.46 -11.11 -0.32
C ILE A 121 -10.42 -10.28 -1.20
N ASN A 122 -11.55 -10.87 -1.63
CA ASN A 122 -12.53 -10.16 -2.45
C ASN A 122 -13.18 -9.04 -1.64
N SER A 123 -13.58 -9.30 -0.39
CA SER A 123 -14.23 -8.31 0.45
C SER A 123 -13.29 -7.15 0.83
N LEU A 124 -12.01 -7.44 1.07
CA LEU A 124 -10.97 -6.42 1.26
C LEU A 124 -10.84 -5.52 0.02
N CYS A 125 -10.75 -6.14 -1.17
CA CYS A 125 -10.60 -5.42 -2.43
C CYS A 125 -11.86 -4.62 -2.82
N LEU A 126 -13.06 -5.19 -2.65
CA LEU A 126 -14.34 -4.49 -2.86
C LEU A 126 -14.43 -3.24 -1.97
N THR A 127 -14.04 -3.39 -0.70
CA THR A 127 -14.06 -2.30 0.28
C THR A 127 -13.16 -1.15 -0.12
N VAL A 128 -11.89 -1.42 -0.42
CA VAL A 128 -10.93 -0.36 -0.70
C VAL A 128 -11.21 0.35 -2.03
N VAL A 129 -11.68 -0.38 -3.06
CA VAL A 129 -12.03 0.20 -4.37
C VAL A 129 -13.27 1.08 -4.25
N GLN A 130 -14.34 0.60 -3.61
CA GLN A 130 -15.54 1.43 -3.44
C GLN A 130 -15.25 2.67 -2.60
N ARG A 131 -14.44 2.55 -1.54
CA ARG A 131 -14.04 3.69 -0.70
C ARG A 131 -13.20 4.72 -1.48
N LEU A 132 -12.31 4.27 -2.37
CA LEU A 132 -11.52 5.14 -3.27
C LEU A 132 -12.46 5.93 -4.20
N VAL A 133 -13.39 5.24 -4.87
CA VAL A 133 -14.32 5.85 -5.83
C VAL A 133 -15.26 6.85 -5.15
N GLU A 134 -15.82 6.49 -3.98
CA GLU A 134 -16.70 7.37 -3.22
C GLU A 134 -15.97 8.61 -2.68
N ARG A 135 -14.76 8.45 -2.12
CA ARG A 135 -13.97 9.59 -1.62
C ARG A 135 -13.51 10.51 -2.76
N GLY A 136 -13.06 9.91 -3.86
CA GLY A 136 -12.61 10.64 -5.04
C GLY A 136 -13.75 11.24 -5.87
N ARG A 137 -15.01 10.87 -5.57
CA ARG A 137 -16.19 11.19 -6.38
C ARG A 137 -15.99 10.84 -7.86
N LEU A 138 -15.38 9.69 -8.10
CA LEU A 138 -15.05 9.21 -9.45
C LEU A 138 -16.29 8.59 -10.10
N SER A 139 -16.45 8.82 -11.41
CA SER A 139 -17.39 8.01 -12.18
C SER A 139 -16.78 6.63 -12.41
N TRP A 140 -17.58 5.57 -12.32
CA TRP A 140 -17.18 4.23 -12.72
C TRP A 140 -16.77 4.18 -14.20
N ASP A 141 -17.35 5.02 -15.06
CA ASP A 141 -17.00 5.13 -16.49
C ASP A 141 -15.61 5.73 -16.73
N ALA A 142 -15.02 6.39 -15.72
CA ALA A 142 -13.72 7.02 -15.84
C ALA A 142 -12.55 6.03 -15.68
N ILE A 143 -12.82 4.75 -15.45
CA ILE A 143 -11.82 3.70 -15.23
C ILE A 143 -11.79 2.79 -16.47
N GLY A 144 -10.62 2.72 -17.13
CA GLY A 144 -10.39 1.88 -18.32
C GLY A 144 -9.50 0.66 -18.05
N ARG A 145 -8.82 0.62 -16.90
CA ARG A 145 -8.05 -0.53 -16.44
C ARG A 145 -8.24 -0.75 -14.95
N LEU A 146 -8.38 -2.00 -14.53
CA LEU A 146 -8.44 -2.44 -13.14
C LEU A 146 -7.63 -3.73 -12.99
N GLU A 147 -6.59 -3.74 -12.15
CA GLU A 147 -5.72 -4.91 -11.98
C GLU A 147 -5.37 -5.16 -10.50
N VAL A 148 -5.45 -6.43 -10.08
CA VAL A 148 -5.24 -6.84 -8.68
C VAL A 148 -3.90 -7.56 -8.52
N GLY A 149 -3.07 -7.08 -7.60
CA GLY A 149 -1.92 -7.82 -7.10
C GLY A 149 -2.25 -8.52 -5.78
N THR A 150 -2.16 -9.84 -5.74
CA THR A 150 -2.41 -10.60 -4.49
C THR A 150 -1.66 -11.93 -4.50
N GLU A 151 -1.36 -12.46 -3.33
CA GLU A 151 -0.90 -13.84 -3.10
C GLU A 151 -1.89 -14.65 -2.24
N THR A 152 -3.08 -14.11 -1.98
CA THR A 152 -4.17 -14.74 -1.24
C THR A 152 -5.14 -15.37 -2.23
N VAL A 153 -4.88 -16.62 -2.60
CA VAL A 153 -5.63 -17.34 -3.64
C VAL A 153 -6.80 -18.10 -3.03
N ILE A 154 -8.03 -17.74 -3.42
CA ILE A 154 -9.27 -18.47 -3.04
C ILE A 154 -9.95 -19.16 -4.22
N ASP A 155 -9.50 -18.89 -5.45
CA ASP A 155 -9.87 -19.59 -6.68
C ASP A 155 -8.65 -19.63 -7.61
N LYS A 156 -8.40 -20.79 -8.23
CA LYS A 156 -7.20 -21.03 -9.05
C LYS A 156 -7.32 -20.53 -10.49
N SER A 157 -8.52 -20.13 -10.91
CA SER A 157 -8.81 -19.68 -12.27
C SER A 157 -9.52 -18.33 -12.30
N LYS A 158 -10.49 -18.11 -11.40
CA LYS A 158 -11.29 -16.89 -11.34
C LYS A 158 -10.54 -15.80 -10.56
N ALA A 159 -10.08 -14.80 -11.31
CA ALA A 159 -9.43 -13.60 -10.76
C ALA A 159 -10.35 -12.78 -9.84
N VAL A 160 -9.79 -12.20 -8.77
CA VAL A 160 -10.39 -11.19 -7.89
C VAL A 160 -10.91 -10.01 -8.71
N LYS A 161 -10.17 -9.58 -9.74
CA LYS A 161 -10.61 -8.52 -10.68
C LYS A 161 -12.02 -8.77 -11.21
N THR A 162 -12.37 -10.00 -11.54
CA THR A 162 -13.71 -10.33 -12.07
C THR A 162 -14.80 -10.23 -11.02
N VAL A 163 -14.47 -10.39 -9.73
CA VAL A 163 -15.39 -10.15 -8.61
C VAL A 163 -15.62 -8.65 -8.43
N LEU A 164 -14.57 -7.83 -8.58
CA LEU A 164 -14.65 -6.37 -8.51
C LEU A 164 -15.52 -5.74 -9.61
N MET A 165 -15.69 -6.41 -10.75
CA MET A 165 -16.59 -5.95 -11.82
C MET A 165 -18.05 -5.82 -11.37
N GLN A 166 -18.46 -6.42 -10.25
CA GLN A 166 -19.77 -6.18 -9.65
C GLN A 166 -19.99 -4.71 -9.26
N LEU A 167 -18.93 -3.98 -8.89
CA LEU A 167 -19.00 -2.56 -8.56
C LEU A 167 -19.30 -1.69 -9.79
N PHE A 168 -19.03 -2.20 -11.00
CA PHE A 168 -19.22 -1.49 -12.26
C PHE A 168 -20.57 -1.80 -12.92
N HIS A 169 -21.28 -2.83 -12.45
CA HIS A 169 -22.49 -3.36 -13.09
C HIS A 169 -23.52 -2.27 -13.40
N ASP A 170 -23.86 -1.44 -12.42
CA ASP A 170 -24.91 -0.44 -12.56
C ASP A 170 -24.53 0.73 -13.49
N SER A 171 -23.22 0.97 -13.69
CA SER A 171 -22.73 1.95 -14.67
C SER A 171 -22.76 1.42 -16.11
N GLY A 172 -22.78 0.11 -16.29
CA GLY A 172 -22.60 -0.53 -17.60
C GLY A 172 -21.17 -0.53 -18.12
N ASN A 173 -20.20 0.08 -17.41
CA ASN A 173 -18.80 0.08 -17.81
C ASN A 173 -18.16 -1.30 -17.64
N THR A 174 -18.13 -2.07 -18.71
CA THR A 174 -17.57 -3.44 -18.75
C THR A 174 -16.29 -3.54 -19.57
N ASP A 175 -16.00 -2.53 -20.40
CA ASP A 175 -14.76 -2.41 -21.15
C ASP A 175 -13.65 -1.85 -20.25
N VAL A 176 -13.14 -2.72 -19.38
CA VAL A 176 -12.10 -2.40 -18.38
C VAL A 176 -11.03 -3.49 -18.44
N GLU A 177 -9.83 -3.14 -18.92
CA GLU A 177 -8.69 -4.06 -19.02
C GLU A 177 -8.13 -4.47 -17.65
N GLY A 178 -7.25 -5.47 -17.64
CA GLY A 178 -6.55 -5.97 -16.44
C GLY A 178 -7.22 -7.21 -15.82
N ILE A 179 -6.43 -7.96 -15.05
CA ILE A 179 -6.83 -9.19 -14.35
C ILE A 179 -6.14 -9.25 -12.97
N ASP A 180 -5.68 -10.42 -12.54
CA ASP A 180 -4.84 -10.57 -11.36
C ASP A 180 -3.39 -10.85 -11.78
N THR A 181 -2.43 -10.42 -10.97
CA THR A 181 -0.99 -10.71 -11.14
C THR A 181 -0.35 -11.11 -9.82
N THR A 182 0.41 -12.21 -9.83
CA THR A 182 0.90 -12.84 -8.60
C THR A 182 2.37 -13.22 -8.70
N ASN A 183 3.16 -12.74 -7.74
CA ASN A 183 4.40 -13.37 -7.27
C ASN A 183 4.61 -12.91 -5.82
N ALA A 184 4.10 -13.68 -4.85
CA ALA A 184 4.15 -13.33 -3.44
C ALA A 184 3.78 -11.84 -3.21
N CYS A 185 4.52 -11.17 -2.32
CA CYS A 185 4.34 -9.76 -1.96
C CYS A 185 4.67 -8.75 -3.08
N TYR A 186 5.10 -9.19 -4.27
CA TYR A 186 5.47 -8.32 -5.40
C TYR A 186 4.27 -7.96 -6.31
N GLY A 187 3.16 -8.71 -6.26
CA GLY A 187 2.03 -8.58 -7.19
C GLY A 187 1.48 -7.16 -7.32
N GLY A 188 1.40 -6.39 -6.22
CA GLY A 188 0.94 -5.00 -6.27
C GLY A 188 1.85 -4.08 -7.10
N THR A 189 3.17 -4.31 -7.05
CA THR A 189 4.15 -3.56 -7.83
C THR A 189 4.13 -3.93 -9.30
N ALA A 190 3.93 -5.22 -9.62
CA ALA A 190 3.68 -5.66 -10.98
C ALA A 190 2.45 -4.94 -11.57
N SER A 191 1.34 -4.90 -10.82
CA SER A 191 0.12 -4.20 -11.23
C SER A 191 0.33 -2.69 -11.43
N LEU A 192 1.06 -2.03 -10.54
CA LEU A 192 1.41 -0.61 -10.72
C LEU A 192 2.25 -0.37 -11.98
N PHE A 193 3.20 -1.25 -12.27
CA PHE A 193 4.03 -1.13 -13.47
C PHE A 193 3.24 -1.39 -14.75
N ASN A 194 2.32 -2.36 -14.73
CA ASN A 194 1.41 -2.65 -15.85
C ASN A 194 0.45 -1.49 -16.10
N ALA A 195 -0.11 -0.90 -15.04
CA ALA A 195 -0.98 0.27 -15.14
C ALA A 195 -0.26 1.48 -15.74
N ALA A 196 0.94 1.80 -15.24
CA ALA A 196 1.74 2.90 -15.80
C ALA A 196 2.11 2.64 -17.27
N ALA A 197 2.50 1.41 -17.62
CA ALA A 197 2.80 1.04 -19.00
C ALA A 197 1.58 1.14 -19.91
N TRP A 198 0.39 0.72 -19.44
CA TRP A 198 -0.87 0.87 -20.17
C TRP A 198 -1.21 2.33 -20.42
N VAL A 199 -1.11 3.20 -19.41
CA VAL A 199 -1.32 4.67 -19.58
C VAL A 199 -0.34 5.26 -20.59
N GLU A 200 0.91 4.80 -20.63
CA GLU A 200 1.93 5.26 -21.57
C GLU A 200 1.87 4.58 -22.95
N SER A 201 0.94 3.65 -23.18
CA SER A 201 0.85 2.85 -24.40
C SER A 201 -0.08 3.46 -25.46
N SER A 202 -0.01 2.92 -26.68
CA SER A 202 -0.97 3.22 -27.74
C SER A 202 -2.38 2.68 -27.48
N ALA A 203 -2.55 1.79 -26.50
CA ALA A 203 -3.85 1.25 -26.09
C ALA A 203 -4.55 2.13 -25.04
N TRP A 204 -3.89 3.19 -24.55
CA TRP A 204 -4.51 4.10 -23.61
C TRP A 204 -5.67 4.86 -24.24
N ASP A 205 -6.83 4.84 -23.58
CA ASP A 205 -8.08 5.42 -24.06
C ASP A 205 -8.44 6.75 -23.35
N GLY A 206 -7.51 7.30 -22.56
CA GLY A 206 -7.70 8.52 -21.78
C GLY A 206 -8.29 8.32 -20.39
N ARG A 207 -8.76 7.11 -20.04
CA ARG A 207 -9.33 6.79 -18.72
C ARG A 207 -8.23 6.47 -17.69
N TYR A 208 -8.64 6.41 -16.42
CA TYR A 208 -7.74 6.04 -15.34
C TYR A 208 -7.49 4.53 -15.28
N ALA A 209 -6.33 4.16 -14.74
CA ALA A 209 -6.08 2.82 -14.26
C ALA A 209 -6.29 2.77 -12.74
N VAL A 210 -6.88 1.69 -12.22
CA VAL A 210 -6.98 1.40 -10.79
C VAL A 210 -6.14 0.17 -10.49
N VAL A 211 -5.16 0.34 -9.62
CA VAL A 211 -4.32 -0.74 -9.11
C VAL A 211 -4.86 -1.11 -7.74
N VAL A 212 -5.16 -2.38 -7.53
CA VAL A 212 -5.56 -2.90 -6.23
C VAL A 212 -4.49 -3.87 -5.77
N CYS A 213 -4.09 -3.81 -4.51
CA CYS A 213 -3.36 -4.89 -3.89
C CYS A 213 -3.99 -5.21 -2.55
N GLY A 214 -4.09 -6.48 -2.20
CA GLY A 214 -4.76 -6.92 -0.99
C GLY A 214 -4.30 -8.31 -0.61
N ASP A 215 -4.25 -8.60 0.68
CA ASP A 215 -3.86 -9.92 1.18
C ASP A 215 -4.26 -10.12 2.63
N ILE A 216 -4.30 -11.41 2.99
CA ILE A 216 -4.46 -11.89 4.37
C ILE A 216 -3.24 -12.76 4.68
N ALA A 217 -2.29 -12.21 5.44
CA ALA A 217 -1.05 -12.86 5.82
C ALA A 217 -1.24 -13.63 7.14
N VAL A 218 -1.51 -14.92 7.02
CA VAL A 218 -1.64 -15.85 8.15
C VAL A 218 -0.56 -16.92 8.10
N TYR A 219 -0.17 -17.37 9.29
CA TYR A 219 0.86 -18.40 9.48
C TYR A 219 0.42 -19.40 10.54
N ALA A 220 0.88 -20.64 10.39
CA ALA A 220 0.75 -21.68 11.40
C ALA A 220 1.33 -21.23 12.75
N THR A 221 0.92 -21.90 13.82
CA THR A 221 1.44 -21.63 15.17
C THR A 221 2.97 -21.74 15.17
N GLY A 222 3.66 -20.72 15.70
CA GLY A 222 5.12 -20.67 15.72
C GLY A 222 5.65 -19.26 15.52
N ASN A 223 6.97 -19.15 15.32
CA ASN A 223 7.68 -17.86 15.31
C ASN A 223 7.27 -16.90 14.17
N ALA A 224 6.59 -17.39 13.12
CA ALA A 224 6.12 -16.56 12.00
C ALA A 224 4.73 -15.94 12.23
N ARG A 225 3.90 -16.53 13.11
CA ARG A 225 2.54 -16.03 13.42
C ARG A 225 2.52 -14.55 13.84
N PRO A 226 3.43 -14.05 14.68
CA PRO A 226 3.46 -12.63 15.07
C PRO A 226 3.82 -11.66 13.93
N THR A 227 4.24 -12.17 12.77
CA THR A 227 4.52 -11.37 11.57
C THR A 227 3.38 -11.34 10.55
N GLY A 228 2.21 -11.89 10.90
CA GLY A 228 1.01 -11.80 10.08
C GLY A 228 0.46 -10.37 9.97
N GLY A 229 -0.68 -10.23 9.31
CA GLY A 229 -1.36 -8.97 9.08
C GLY A 229 -2.41 -9.10 7.98
N ALA A 230 -3.22 -8.07 7.78
CA ALA A 230 -4.19 -8.06 6.67
C ALA A 230 -4.53 -6.64 6.24
N GLY A 231 -4.82 -6.47 4.96
CA GLY A 231 -5.27 -5.18 4.44
C GLY A 231 -5.31 -5.13 2.92
N ALA A 232 -5.77 -4.00 2.40
CA ALA A 232 -5.77 -3.72 0.98
C ALA A 232 -5.51 -2.23 0.71
N ILE A 233 -4.92 -1.95 -0.45
CA ILE A 233 -4.65 -0.62 -0.98
C ILE A 233 -5.28 -0.54 -2.37
N ALA A 234 -5.91 0.59 -2.68
CA ALA A 234 -6.27 0.95 -4.05
C ALA A 234 -5.56 2.25 -4.44
N MET A 235 -4.97 2.27 -5.63
CA MET A 235 -4.28 3.42 -6.19
C MET A 235 -4.90 3.81 -7.52
N LEU A 236 -5.29 5.07 -7.66
CA LEU A 236 -5.70 5.64 -8.94
C LEU A 236 -4.44 6.10 -9.69
N VAL A 237 -4.25 5.63 -10.91
CA VAL A 237 -3.08 5.91 -11.75
C VAL A 237 -3.50 6.65 -13.01
N GLY A 238 -2.76 7.72 -13.33
CA GLY A 238 -3.02 8.54 -14.52
C GLY A 238 -1.96 9.63 -14.70
N PRO A 239 -2.12 10.49 -15.73
CA PRO A 239 -1.19 11.58 -16.01
C PRO A 239 -1.33 12.73 -15.00
N ASN A 240 -0.32 13.60 -14.96
CA ASN A 240 -0.26 14.79 -14.09
C ASN A 240 -0.41 14.45 -12.60
N ALA A 241 0.20 13.34 -12.19
CA ALA A 241 0.11 12.82 -10.84
C ALA A 241 0.94 13.64 -9.83
N PRO A 242 0.49 13.79 -8.58
CA PRO A 242 1.31 14.34 -7.50
C PRO A 242 2.48 13.44 -7.11
N LEU A 243 2.38 12.13 -7.35
CA LEU A 243 3.46 11.15 -7.15
C LEU A 243 3.80 10.47 -8.48
N VAL A 244 4.76 11.04 -9.21
CA VAL A 244 5.14 10.62 -10.56
C VAL A 244 6.13 9.46 -10.51
N LEU A 245 5.92 8.39 -11.28
CA LEU A 245 6.92 7.34 -11.45
C LEU A 245 8.10 7.90 -12.25
N GLU A 246 9.31 7.89 -11.69
CA GLU A 246 10.49 8.37 -12.43
C GLU A 246 10.82 7.39 -13.57
N ARG A 247 10.66 7.87 -14.81
CA ARG A 247 10.80 7.07 -16.03
C ARG A 247 12.18 6.47 -16.16
N GLY A 248 12.22 5.20 -16.54
CA GLY A 248 13.46 4.45 -16.72
C GLY A 248 14.17 4.05 -15.42
N LEU A 249 13.76 4.53 -14.25
CA LEU A 249 14.41 4.25 -12.96
C LEU A 249 13.79 3.06 -12.23
N ARG A 250 13.78 1.89 -12.88
CA ARG A 250 13.40 0.59 -12.27
C ARG A 250 14.62 -0.33 -12.21
N GLY A 251 15.14 -0.58 -11.03
CA GLY A 251 16.16 -1.58 -10.76
C GLY A 251 15.51 -2.89 -10.33
N THR A 252 15.42 -3.87 -11.23
CA THR A 252 14.69 -5.13 -11.02
C THR A 252 15.66 -6.30 -10.90
N HIS A 253 15.35 -7.24 -10.01
CA HIS A 253 16.02 -8.52 -9.88
C HIS A 253 14.98 -9.62 -9.67
N MET A 254 15.14 -10.71 -10.41
CA MET A 254 14.36 -11.93 -10.25
C MET A 254 15.34 -13.10 -10.27
N GLU A 255 15.10 -14.10 -9.43
CA GLU A 255 15.87 -15.34 -9.41
C GLU A 255 14.98 -16.48 -8.91
N HIS A 256 15.36 -17.72 -9.18
CA HIS A 256 14.65 -18.88 -8.64
C HIS A 256 15.13 -19.17 -7.21
N ALA A 257 14.23 -19.14 -6.23
CA ALA A 257 14.48 -19.40 -4.83
C ALA A 257 13.28 -20.08 -4.15
N TYR A 258 13.55 -20.86 -3.10
CA TYR A 258 12.54 -21.49 -2.24
C TYR A 258 12.60 -20.94 -0.82
N ASP A 259 12.60 -19.61 -0.70
CA ASP A 259 12.72 -18.92 0.59
C ASP A 259 11.37 -18.82 1.34
N PHE A 260 10.29 -18.59 0.59
CA PHE A 260 8.91 -18.65 1.05
C PHE A 260 8.01 -18.99 -0.15
N TYR A 261 7.13 -19.97 0.01
CA TYR A 261 6.23 -20.42 -1.05
C TYR A 261 5.01 -21.17 -0.47
N LYS A 262 3.92 -21.27 -1.26
CA LYS A 262 2.68 -21.95 -0.87
C LYS A 262 2.44 -23.17 -1.77
N PRO A 263 3.12 -24.30 -1.53
CA PRO A 263 2.99 -25.49 -2.38
C PRO A 263 1.72 -26.30 -2.06
N ASP A 264 1.24 -26.22 -0.82
CA ASP A 264 0.01 -26.88 -0.38
C ASP A 264 -1.20 -25.99 -0.70
N LEU A 265 -1.97 -26.40 -1.70
CA LEU A 265 -3.17 -25.68 -2.14
C LEU A 265 -4.37 -25.87 -1.20
N SER A 266 -4.25 -26.73 -0.20
CA SER A 266 -5.26 -27.01 0.83
C SER A 266 -4.99 -26.31 2.16
N SER A 267 -3.99 -25.42 2.21
CA SER A 267 -3.68 -24.61 3.38
C SER A 267 -3.45 -23.16 2.99
N GLU A 268 -3.87 -22.22 3.84
CA GLU A 268 -3.46 -20.81 3.70
C GLU A 268 -1.99 -20.60 4.11
N TYR A 269 -1.41 -21.55 4.85
CA TYR A 269 -0.10 -21.38 5.44
C TYR A 269 1.03 -21.63 4.44
N PRO A 270 2.05 -20.76 4.41
CA PRO A 270 3.21 -20.95 3.57
C PRO A 270 4.23 -21.92 4.18
N VAL A 271 5.03 -22.53 3.32
CA VAL A 271 6.33 -23.11 3.70
C VAL A 271 7.37 -21.98 3.70
N VAL A 272 8.08 -21.81 4.81
CA VAL A 272 9.00 -20.68 5.02
C VAL A 272 10.34 -21.16 5.56
N ASP A 273 11.42 -20.82 4.85
CA ASP A 273 12.77 -20.83 5.42
C ASP A 273 13.11 -19.40 5.88
N GLY A 274 12.95 -19.17 7.19
CA GLY A 274 13.11 -17.83 7.79
C GLY A 274 14.52 -17.25 7.62
N GLN A 275 15.55 -18.09 7.59
CA GLN A 275 16.93 -17.61 7.40
C GLN A 275 17.20 -17.31 5.93
N LEU A 276 16.77 -18.20 5.03
CA LEU A 276 16.92 -18.01 3.59
C LEU A 276 16.13 -16.80 3.09
N SER A 277 14.91 -16.56 3.59
CA SER A 277 14.08 -15.40 3.20
C SER A 277 14.72 -14.07 3.54
N ILE A 278 15.37 -13.93 4.70
CA ILE A 278 16.13 -12.71 5.02
C ILE A 278 17.33 -12.54 4.08
N GLN A 279 18.05 -13.62 3.77
CA GLN A 279 19.19 -13.55 2.83
C GLN A 279 18.74 -13.18 1.41
N CYS A 280 17.66 -13.79 0.92
CA CYS A 280 17.08 -13.53 -0.39
C CYS A 280 16.58 -12.07 -0.49
N TYR A 281 15.91 -11.58 0.54
CA TYR A 281 15.47 -10.18 0.62
C TYR A 281 16.67 -9.21 0.52
N LEU A 282 17.72 -9.41 1.32
CA LEU A 282 18.89 -8.52 1.33
C LEU A 282 19.71 -8.62 0.04
N ARG A 283 19.85 -9.82 -0.52
CA ARG A 283 20.49 -10.04 -1.83
C ARG A 283 19.73 -9.31 -2.94
N ALA A 284 18.40 -9.44 -2.95
CA ALA A 284 17.56 -8.75 -3.92
C ALA A 284 17.65 -7.23 -3.75
N LEU A 285 17.74 -6.72 -2.52
CA LEU A 285 17.95 -5.30 -2.22
C LEU A 285 19.27 -4.79 -2.83
N ASP A 286 20.37 -5.51 -2.61
CA ASP A 286 21.68 -5.16 -3.17
C ASP A 286 21.63 -5.09 -4.70
N ARG A 287 21.05 -6.12 -5.34
CA ARG A 287 20.94 -6.19 -6.81
C ARG A 287 20.06 -5.07 -7.36
N CYS A 288 18.88 -4.86 -6.77
CA CYS A 288 17.95 -3.81 -7.21
C CYS A 288 18.56 -2.41 -7.04
N TYR A 289 19.22 -2.15 -5.92
CA TYR A 289 19.86 -0.86 -5.66
C TYR A 289 21.02 -0.60 -6.63
N ALA A 290 21.88 -1.60 -6.89
CA ALA A 290 22.96 -1.47 -7.86
C ALA A 290 22.46 -1.17 -9.29
N VAL A 291 21.37 -1.81 -9.72
CA VAL A 291 20.76 -1.52 -11.04
C VAL A 291 20.11 -0.14 -11.05
N TYR A 292 19.39 0.22 -10.00
CA TYR A 292 18.75 1.53 -9.87
C TYR A 292 19.78 2.66 -9.94
N ARG A 293 20.86 2.57 -9.14
CA ARG A 293 21.96 3.54 -9.13
C ARG A 293 22.58 3.71 -10.51
N ARG A 294 22.92 2.61 -11.19
CA ARG A 294 23.48 2.64 -12.55
C ARG A 294 22.58 3.37 -13.54
N LYS A 295 21.26 3.13 -13.46
CA LYS A 295 20.28 3.81 -14.33
C LYS A 295 20.15 5.29 -14.01
N ALA A 296 20.11 5.65 -12.72
CA ALA A 296 20.05 7.03 -12.27
C ALA A 296 21.32 7.82 -12.66
N GLU A 297 22.49 7.24 -12.42
CA GLU A 297 23.79 7.82 -12.77
C GLU A 297 23.94 7.98 -14.29
N SER A 298 23.47 7.01 -15.09
CA SER A 298 23.46 7.12 -16.55
C SER A 298 22.58 8.29 -17.04
N GLN A 299 21.37 8.46 -16.49
CA GLN A 299 20.52 9.61 -16.80
C GLN A 299 21.16 10.93 -16.36
N TRP A 300 21.82 10.96 -15.22
CA TRP A 300 22.54 12.14 -14.73
C TRP A 300 23.75 12.50 -15.59
N GLN A 301 24.52 11.52 -16.05
CA GLN A 301 25.63 11.75 -16.97
C GLN A 301 25.13 12.39 -18.27
N GLN A 302 24.00 11.92 -18.82
CA GLN A 302 23.37 12.53 -19.99
C GLN A 302 22.91 13.97 -19.72
N ALA A 303 22.56 14.30 -18.48
CA ALA A 303 22.21 15.64 -18.03
C ALA A 303 23.42 16.48 -17.57
N GLY A 304 24.66 16.01 -17.77
CA GLY A 304 25.88 16.73 -17.39
C GLY A 304 26.22 16.69 -15.88
N ILE A 305 25.56 15.84 -15.09
CA ILE A 305 25.79 15.69 -13.65
C ILE A 305 26.70 14.48 -13.42
N GLN A 306 27.90 14.71 -12.88
CA GLN A 306 28.90 13.66 -12.62
C GLN A 306 29.13 13.48 -11.11
N ARG A 307 28.29 12.66 -10.48
CA ARG A 307 28.48 12.19 -9.09
C ARG A 307 27.76 10.86 -8.89
N PRO A 308 28.19 10.03 -7.92
CA PRO A 308 27.49 8.78 -7.60
C PRO A 308 26.10 9.07 -7.01
N PHE A 309 25.19 8.11 -7.19
CA PHE A 309 23.92 8.06 -6.49
C PHE A 309 24.13 7.39 -5.12
N THR A 310 23.63 8.01 -4.06
CA THR A 310 23.68 7.47 -2.68
C THR A 310 22.33 7.61 -1.97
N LEU A 311 22.23 7.13 -0.73
CA LEU A 311 21.08 7.36 0.15
C LEU A 311 20.73 8.85 0.35
N ASP A 312 21.65 9.78 0.12
CA ASP A 312 21.39 11.22 0.23
C ASP A 312 20.44 11.73 -0.86
N ASP A 313 20.36 11.01 -1.99
CA ASP A 313 19.53 11.36 -3.14
C ASP A 313 18.06 10.98 -3.01
N PHE A 314 17.74 10.24 -1.96
CA PHE A 314 16.38 10.00 -1.51
C PHE A 314 16.07 10.93 -0.34
N LYS A 315 14.93 11.64 -0.41
CA LYS A 315 14.41 12.32 0.77
C LYS A 315 13.79 11.30 1.73
N PHE A 316 13.02 10.37 1.17
CA PHE A 316 12.41 9.25 1.87
C PHE A 316 12.69 7.95 1.13
N ILE A 317 12.73 6.84 1.86
CA ILE A 317 12.81 5.50 1.28
C ILE A 317 11.87 4.56 2.02
N ILE A 318 11.00 3.90 1.26
CA ILE A 318 9.99 2.96 1.73
C ILE A 318 10.30 1.55 1.24
N PHE A 319 9.86 0.56 2.01
CA PHE A 319 10.17 -0.85 1.76
C PHE A 319 8.92 -1.71 1.92
N HIS A 320 8.87 -2.83 1.21
CA HIS A 320 8.10 -3.97 1.67
C HIS A 320 8.50 -4.29 3.12
N THR A 321 7.52 -4.34 4.01
CA THR A 321 7.74 -4.44 5.45
C THR A 321 7.08 -5.70 5.98
N PRO A 322 7.78 -6.85 6.01
CA PRO A 322 7.28 -8.03 6.71
C PRO A 322 7.29 -7.82 8.22
N PHE A 323 8.28 -7.07 8.73
CA PHE A 323 8.33 -6.56 10.09
C PHE A 323 9.32 -5.39 10.17
N CYS A 324 9.10 -4.46 11.10
CA CYS A 324 9.83 -3.18 11.14
C CYS A 324 11.35 -3.33 11.32
N LYS A 325 11.82 -4.35 12.07
CA LYS A 325 13.26 -4.57 12.26
C LYS A 325 13.99 -4.88 10.95
N LEU A 326 13.39 -5.63 10.02
CA LEU A 326 14.02 -5.91 8.73
C LEU A 326 14.23 -4.63 7.93
N VAL A 327 13.30 -3.67 8.02
CA VAL A 327 13.42 -2.38 7.34
C VAL A 327 14.56 -1.55 7.92
N GLN A 328 14.74 -1.54 9.24
CA GLN A 328 15.90 -0.90 9.87
C GLN A 328 17.22 -1.52 9.38
N LYS A 329 17.28 -2.86 9.30
CA LYS A 329 18.43 -3.57 8.71
C LYS A 329 18.65 -3.21 7.24
N SER A 330 17.57 -3.02 6.48
CA SER A 330 17.61 -2.70 5.05
C SER A 330 18.24 -1.32 4.80
N VAL A 331 17.95 -0.32 5.62
CA VAL A 331 18.63 1.00 5.52
C VAL A 331 20.12 0.87 5.82
N GLY A 332 20.49 0.11 6.86
CA GLY A 332 21.89 -0.20 7.14
C GLY A 332 22.57 -0.93 5.97
N ARG A 333 21.85 -1.83 5.29
CA ARG A 333 22.35 -2.55 4.13
C ARG A 333 22.61 -1.64 2.93
N LEU A 334 21.75 -0.67 2.68
CA LEU A 334 21.97 0.34 1.63
C LEU A 334 23.18 1.22 1.96
N LEU A 335 23.36 1.59 3.24
CA LEU A 335 24.54 2.33 3.67
C LEU A 335 25.83 1.53 3.47
N LEU A 336 25.81 0.20 3.67
CA LEU A 336 26.92 -0.68 3.32
C LEU A 336 27.22 -0.66 1.82
N ASN A 337 26.19 -0.68 0.97
CA ASN A 337 26.37 -0.57 -0.48
C ASN A 337 27.03 0.78 -0.87
N ASP A 338 26.61 1.88 -0.25
CA ASP A 338 27.19 3.20 -0.49
C ASP A 338 28.64 3.27 0.01
N PHE A 339 28.91 2.74 1.20
CA PHE A 339 30.24 2.66 1.80
C PHE A 339 31.22 1.88 0.91
N LEU A 340 30.83 0.70 0.44
CA LEU A 340 31.69 -0.15 -0.39
C LEU A 340 31.92 0.42 -1.79
N ALA A 341 30.91 1.11 -2.35
CA ALA A 341 30.99 1.76 -3.66
C ALA A 341 31.75 3.09 -3.63
N THR A 342 31.88 3.73 -2.46
CA THR A 342 32.69 4.94 -2.31
C THR A 342 34.17 4.55 -2.34
N PRO A 343 35.01 5.10 -3.25
CA PRO A 343 36.41 4.70 -3.34
C PRO A 343 37.19 4.94 -2.05
N ASN A 344 37.11 6.16 -1.50
CA ASN A 344 37.81 6.63 -0.30
C ASN A 344 36.82 7.26 0.70
N PRO A 345 35.97 6.46 1.39
CA PRO A 345 35.03 6.99 2.37
C PRO A 345 35.80 7.57 3.58
N ASP A 346 35.37 8.72 4.10
CA ASP A 346 35.91 9.23 5.37
C ASP A 346 35.43 8.34 6.52
N THR A 347 36.35 7.51 7.03
CA THR A 347 36.11 6.62 8.19
C THR A 347 36.63 7.19 9.50
N ALA A 348 37.27 8.36 9.48
CA ALA A 348 37.76 9.03 10.68
C ALA A 348 36.66 9.90 11.30
N THR A 349 35.88 10.58 10.45
CA THR A 349 34.76 11.43 10.87
C THR A 349 33.49 11.16 10.04
N GLY A 350 32.39 11.86 10.34
CA GLY A 350 31.17 11.80 9.54
C GLY A 350 30.43 10.46 9.57
N LEU A 351 29.76 10.14 8.46
CA LEU A 351 28.79 9.05 8.31
C LEU A 351 29.41 7.65 8.44
N TYR A 352 30.65 7.47 7.96
CA TYR A 352 31.33 6.17 7.97
C TYR A 352 32.34 6.01 9.11
N LYS A 353 32.26 6.89 10.12
CA LYS A 353 33.15 6.86 11.29
C LYS A 353 33.18 5.47 11.92
N GLY A 354 34.38 4.89 12.03
CA GLY A 354 34.60 3.59 12.65
C GLY A 354 34.25 2.37 11.77
N LEU A 355 33.89 2.56 10.51
CA LEU A 355 33.55 1.46 9.59
C LEU A 355 34.74 0.94 8.76
N GLN A 356 35.95 1.47 8.98
CA GLN A 356 37.19 1.04 8.31
C GLN A 356 37.40 -0.49 8.32
N PRO A 357 37.12 -1.23 9.43
CA PRO A 357 37.32 -2.68 9.46
C PRO A 357 36.50 -3.44 8.42
N PHE A 358 35.44 -2.84 7.89
CA PHE A 358 34.54 -3.46 6.92
C PHE A 358 34.88 -3.14 5.46
N ARG A 359 35.96 -2.40 5.17
CA ARG A 359 36.26 -1.94 3.79
C ARG A 359 36.45 -3.08 2.77
N GLY A 360 36.96 -4.22 3.22
CA GLY A 360 37.26 -5.39 2.39
C GLY A 360 36.18 -6.47 2.36
N VAL A 361 35.05 -6.28 3.03
CA VAL A 361 33.98 -7.29 3.04
C VAL A 361 33.25 -7.32 1.70
N LYS A 362 32.75 -8.50 1.32
CA LYS A 362 31.81 -8.64 0.20
C LYS A 362 30.38 -8.65 0.70
N LEU A 363 29.47 -8.16 -0.12
CA LEU A 363 28.04 -8.12 0.21
C LEU A 363 27.53 -9.56 0.47
N GLU A 364 27.87 -10.49 -0.40
CA GLU A 364 27.44 -11.89 -0.31
C GLU A 364 27.85 -12.62 0.97
N ASP A 365 28.98 -12.22 1.56
CA ASP A 365 29.53 -12.86 2.77
C ASP A 365 28.93 -12.28 4.07
N THR A 366 28.07 -11.26 3.97
CA THR A 366 27.65 -10.45 5.14
C THR A 366 26.17 -10.54 5.47
N TYR A 367 25.35 -11.31 4.73
CA TYR A 367 23.91 -11.44 5.00
C TYR A 367 23.59 -11.98 6.39
N THR A 368 24.49 -12.78 6.97
CA THR A 368 24.35 -13.38 8.31
C THR A 368 25.31 -12.76 9.33
N SER A 369 26.14 -11.79 8.93
CA SER A 369 27.13 -11.17 9.81
C SER A 369 26.47 -10.20 10.78
N LYS A 370 26.35 -10.60 12.05
CA LYS A 370 25.82 -9.75 13.12
C LYS A 370 26.68 -8.52 13.39
N GLU A 371 27.99 -8.60 13.13
CA GLU A 371 28.93 -7.48 13.34
C GLU A 371 28.69 -6.37 12.32
N VAL A 372 28.64 -6.74 11.03
CA VAL A 372 28.31 -5.80 9.94
C VAL A 372 26.91 -5.25 10.13
N GLU A 373 25.93 -6.12 10.43
CA GLU A 373 24.55 -5.70 10.69
C GLU A 373 24.48 -4.63 11.80
N LYS A 374 25.13 -4.85 12.95
CA LYS A 374 25.10 -3.91 14.08
C LYS A 374 25.80 -2.60 13.75
N ALA A 375 26.98 -2.66 13.13
CA ALA A 375 27.76 -1.47 12.80
C ALA A 375 27.00 -0.55 11.84
N PHE A 376 26.41 -1.12 10.78
CA PHE A 376 25.69 -0.32 9.78
C PHE A 376 24.29 0.10 10.24
N GLN A 377 23.62 -0.65 11.12
CA GLN A 377 22.41 -0.15 11.78
C GLN A 377 22.71 1.05 12.68
N ALA A 378 23.80 1.01 13.45
CA ALA A 378 24.21 2.12 14.30
C ALA A 378 24.58 3.36 13.46
N ALA A 379 25.38 3.18 12.41
CA ALA A 379 25.79 4.28 11.52
C ALA A 379 24.61 4.89 10.74
N SER A 380 23.62 4.07 10.36
CA SER A 380 22.45 4.53 9.60
C SER A 380 21.27 4.98 10.46
N GLN A 381 21.40 5.04 11.79
CA GLN A 381 20.26 5.27 12.68
C GLN A 381 19.55 6.62 12.44
N ASP A 382 20.31 7.69 12.20
CA ASP A 382 19.74 9.01 11.88
C ASP A 382 19.06 9.02 10.50
N ILE A 383 19.68 8.35 9.51
CA ILE A 383 19.11 8.17 8.17
C ILE A 383 17.78 7.41 8.27
N PHE A 384 17.74 6.30 9.00
CA PHE A 384 16.52 5.53 9.22
C PHE A 384 15.42 6.39 9.88
N ASN A 385 15.76 7.13 10.94
CA ASN A 385 14.81 7.96 11.67
C ASN A 385 14.19 9.06 10.79
N LYS A 386 14.98 9.68 9.91
CA LYS A 386 14.53 10.77 9.03
C LYS A 386 13.83 10.28 7.76
N LYS A 387 14.39 9.25 7.11
CA LYS A 387 14.00 8.87 5.74
C LYS A 387 13.02 7.70 5.68
N THR A 388 12.91 6.89 6.73
CA THR A 388 12.18 5.60 6.66
C THR A 388 11.22 5.38 7.82
N LYS A 389 11.58 5.74 9.06
CA LYS A 389 10.73 5.53 10.24
C LYS A 389 9.31 6.11 10.11
N PRO A 390 9.09 7.31 9.53
CA PRO A 390 7.73 7.82 9.30
C PRO A 390 6.88 6.88 8.42
N SER A 391 7.48 6.09 7.55
CA SER A 391 6.74 5.13 6.73
C SER A 391 6.25 3.88 7.48
N LEU A 392 6.66 3.66 8.74
CA LEU A 392 6.40 2.40 9.43
C LEU A 392 5.14 2.38 10.32
N LEU A 393 4.39 3.48 10.42
CA LEU A 393 3.22 3.60 11.31
C LEU A 393 2.20 2.47 11.09
N LEU A 394 1.78 2.23 9.85
CA LEU A 394 0.81 1.19 9.55
C LEU A 394 1.40 -0.20 9.78
N SER A 395 2.63 -0.45 9.32
CA SER A 395 3.27 -1.76 9.45
C SER A 395 3.49 -2.18 10.91
N SER A 396 3.91 -1.25 11.79
CA SER A 396 4.08 -1.54 13.21
C SER A 396 2.75 -1.78 13.92
N ARG A 397 1.65 -1.18 13.43
CA ARG A 397 0.33 -1.27 14.05
C ARG A 397 -0.63 -2.25 13.38
N ASN A 398 -0.28 -2.81 12.22
CA ASN A 398 -1.18 -3.69 11.47
C ASN A 398 -0.53 -5.00 11.01
N GLY A 399 0.80 -5.10 11.08
CA GLY A 399 1.48 -6.32 10.65
C GLY A 399 1.87 -6.31 9.16
N ASN A 400 2.32 -7.47 8.69
CA ASN A 400 2.63 -7.68 7.29
C ASN A 400 1.33 -7.80 6.49
N MET A 401 1.10 -6.88 5.56
CA MET A 401 -0.04 -7.00 4.66
C MET A 401 0.30 -7.76 3.38
N TYR A 402 1.50 -8.30 3.18
CA TYR A 402 2.00 -8.81 1.88
C TYR A 402 2.04 -7.76 0.77
N THR A 403 1.33 -7.94 -0.35
CA THR A 403 1.40 -7.05 -1.53
C THR A 403 1.11 -5.56 -1.27
N PRO A 404 0.21 -5.17 -0.35
CA PRO A 404 -0.03 -3.79 0.03
C PRO A 404 1.01 -3.24 1.01
N SER A 405 1.89 -4.05 1.60
CA SER A 405 2.77 -3.64 2.72
C SER A 405 3.61 -2.40 2.37
N MET A 406 4.32 -2.40 1.23
CA MET A 406 5.10 -1.23 0.79
C MET A 406 4.22 0.01 0.55
N TYR A 407 3.02 -0.18 0.01
CA TYR A 407 2.08 0.91 -0.24
C TYR A 407 1.38 1.41 1.03
N GLY A 408 1.25 0.56 2.05
CA GLY A 408 0.92 0.94 3.41
C GLY A 408 2.00 1.80 4.04
N CYS A 409 3.27 1.54 3.71
CA CYS A 409 4.38 2.42 4.09
C CYS A 409 4.32 3.77 3.39
N LEU A 410 3.95 3.80 2.10
CA LEU A 410 3.68 5.04 1.38
C LEU A 410 2.53 5.82 2.04
N ALA A 411 1.42 5.15 2.36
CA ALA A 411 0.28 5.77 3.05
C ALA A 411 0.67 6.36 4.40
N SER A 412 1.49 5.63 5.18
CA SER A 412 2.00 6.08 6.48
C SER A 412 2.88 7.32 6.36
N LEU A 413 3.75 7.36 5.35
CA LEU A 413 4.60 8.52 5.07
C LEU A 413 3.75 9.75 4.71
N LEU A 414 2.77 9.58 3.82
CA LEU A 414 1.87 10.67 3.40
C LEU A 414 1.04 11.19 4.58
N ALA A 415 0.49 10.30 5.42
CA ALA A 415 -0.31 10.67 6.58
C ALA A 415 0.44 11.47 7.65
N GLN A 416 1.77 11.38 7.68
CA GLN A 416 2.63 12.03 8.68
C GLN A 416 3.46 13.19 8.10
N SER A 417 3.24 13.58 6.86
CA SER A 417 4.00 14.63 6.18
C SER A 417 3.09 15.74 5.71
N SER A 418 3.62 16.97 5.64
CA SER A 418 2.92 18.06 4.94
C SER A 418 3.23 18.06 3.44
N ALA A 419 2.34 18.64 2.63
CA ALA A 419 2.59 18.81 1.19
C ALA A 419 3.89 19.58 0.93
N ARG A 420 4.19 20.59 1.76
CA ARG A 420 5.41 21.39 1.68
C ARG A 420 6.66 20.57 1.95
N ASP A 421 6.60 19.64 2.89
CA ASP A 421 7.73 18.76 3.20
C ASP A 421 7.97 17.76 2.07
N LEU A 422 6.94 17.32 1.37
CA LEU A 422 7.09 16.34 0.30
C LEU A 422 7.42 16.98 -1.05
N ALA A 423 7.06 18.26 -1.28
CA ALA A 423 7.19 18.95 -2.56
C ALA A 423 8.56 18.78 -3.21
N GLY A 424 8.57 18.35 -4.48
CA GLY A 424 9.79 18.18 -5.28
C GLY A 424 10.71 17.03 -4.87
N SER A 425 10.39 16.32 -3.78
CA SER A 425 11.26 15.30 -3.23
C SER A 425 11.25 14.01 -4.03
N ARG A 426 12.26 13.16 -3.78
CA ARG A 426 12.33 11.79 -4.30
C ARG A 426 12.03 10.80 -3.18
N ILE A 427 11.07 9.92 -3.42
CA ILE A 427 10.75 8.79 -2.54
C ILE A 427 11.26 7.52 -3.24
N GLY A 428 12.28 6.89 -2.67
CA GLY A 428 12.73 5.55 -3.10
C GLY A 428 11.77 4.49 -2.60
N ALA A 429 11.51 3.45 -3.38
CA ALA A 429 10.60 2.37 -3.04
C ALA A 429 11.23 1.03 -3.40
N PHE A 430 11.33 0.11 -2.43
CA PHE A 430 11.78 -1.25 -2.64
C PHE A 430 10.65 -2.24 -2.38
N SER A 431 10.20 -2.91 -3.45
CA SER A 431 9.23 -4.00 -3.38
C SER A 431 9.94 -5.33 -3.54
N TYR A 432 9.54 -6.30 -2.73
CA TYR A 432 10.06 -7.66 -2.71
C TYR A 432 8.90 -8.65 -2.60
N GLY A 433 8.99 -9.77 -3.30
CA GLY A 433 8.19 -10.96 -3.08
C GLY A 433 9.06 -12.19 -3.25
N SER A 434 8.95 -13.13 -2.32
CA SER A 434 9.69 -14.40 -2.32
C SER A 434 9.45 -15.25 -3.57
N GLY A 435 10.37 -16.18 -3.84
CA GLY A 435 10.37 -17.02 -5.05
C GLY A 435 11.48 -16.79 -6.09
N LEU A 436 12.08 -15.63 -6.32
CA LEU A 436 11.75 -14.27 -5.87
C LEU A 436 11.69 -13.28 -7.04
N ALA A 437 10.92 -12.21 -6.83
CA ALA A 437 10.86 -11.04 -7.68
C ALA A 437 10.97 -9.76 -6.84
N ALA A 438 11.82 -8.83 -7.26
CA ALA A 438 12.03 -7.58 -6.55
C ALA A 438 12.27 -6.41 -7.50
N SER A 439 11.92 -5.20 -7.06
CA SER A 439 12.27 -3.97 -7.77
C SER A 439 12.47 -2.82 -6.80
N MET A 440 13.55 -2.07 -7.03
CA MET A 440 13.71 -0.72 -6.53
C MET A 440 13.30 0.28 -7.61
N PHE A 441 12.45 1.23 -7.27
CA PHE A 441 12.05 2.32 -8.14
C PHE A 441 11.88 3.60 -7.31
N SER A 442 11.47 4.69 -7.95
CA SER A 442 11.27 5.96 -7.26
C SER A 442 10.06 6.72 -7.76
N LEU A 443 9.50 7.51 -6.84
CA LEU A 443 8.45 8.47 -7.09
C LEU A 443 9.03 9.89 -6.94
N ARG A 444 8.82 10.74 -7.95
CA ARG A 444 9.04 12.18 -7.86
C ARG A 444 7.75 12.84 -7.39
N VAL A 445 7.82 13.56 -6.27
CA VAL A 445 6.70 14.34 -5.78
C VAL A 445 6.59 15.65 -6.58
N SER A 446 5.37 16.04 -6.94
CA SER A 446 5.08 17.34 -7.54
C SER A 446 5.62 18.50 -6.70
N GLN A 447 6.01 19.59 -7.37
CA GLN A 447 6.42 20.83 -6.71
C GLN A 447 5.21 21.63 -6.19
N ASP A 448 4.02 21.40 -6.75
CA ASP A 448 2.80 22.09 -6.33
C ASP A 448 2.29 21.52 -5.02
N ALA A 449 2.49 22.29 -3.95
CA ALA A 449 2.03 22.04 -2.60
C ALA A 449 1.03 23.10 -2.11
N ALA A 450 0.40 23.83 -3.04
CA ALA A 450 -0.64 24.80 -2.67
C ALA A 450 -1.86 24.08 -2.05
N PRO A 451 -2.61 24.73 -1.15
CA PRO A 451 -3.88 24.20 -0.67
C PRO A 451 -4.82 23.85 -1.83
N GLY A 452 -5.38 22.65 -1.82
CA GLY A 452 -6.25 22.13 -2.88
C GLY A 452 -5.53 21.57 -4.12
N SER A 453 -4.19 21.63 -4.16
CA SER A 453 -3.37 20.95 -5.18
C SER A 453 -3.60 19.43 -5.16
N PRO A 454 -3.24 18.70 -6.24
CA PRO A 454 -3.31 17.23 -6.24
C PRO A 454 -2.53 16.59 -5.08
N LEU A 455 -1.38 17.17 -4.70
CA LEU A 455 -0.57 16.66 -3.59
C LEU A 455 -1.25 16.88 -2.24
N ASP A 456 -1.78 18.07 -2.01
CA ASP A 456 -2.51 18.42 -0.79
C ASP A 456 -3.76 17.53 -0.60
N LYS A 457 -4.50 17.27 -1.68
CA LYS A 457 -5.66 16.35 -1.67
C LYS A 457 -5.25 14.91 -1.33
N LEU A 458 -4.17 14.42 -1.94
CA LEU A 458 -3.67 13.08 -1.67
C LEU A 458 -3.27 12.93 -0.19
N ILE A 459 -2.51 13.87 0.35
CA ILE A 459 -2.08 13.85 1.76
C ILE A 459 -3.28 13.96 2.69
N SER A 460 -4.17 14.92 2.45
CA SER A 460 -5.39 15.14 3.25
C SER A 460 -6.28 13.91 3.28
N SER A 461 -6.33 13.12 2.20
CA SER A 461 -7.13 11.90 2.12
C SER A 461 -6.67 10.76 3.05
N LEU A 462 -5.45 10.86 3.60
CA LEU A 462 -4.80 9.88 4.45
C LEU A 462 -4.51 10.41 5.87
N ALA A 463 -4.78 11.69 6.15
CA ALA A 463 -4.50 12.32 7.43
C ALA A 463 -5.25 11.66 8.61
N ASP A 464 -6.37 10.98 8.34
CA ASP A 464 -7.16 10.25 9.33
C ASP A 464 -6.60 8.85 9.67
N LEU A 465 -5.52 8.41 9.01
CA LEU A 465 -4.94 7.07 9.18
C LEU A 465 -4.60 6.73 10.66
N PRO A 466 -3.94 7.61 11.45
CA PRO A 466 -3.68 7.31 12.87
C PRO A 466 -4.98 7.11 13.66
N ALA A 467 -5.97 7.99 13.48
CA ALA A 467 -7.25 7.91 14.16
C ALA A 467 -8.04 6.64 13.78
N ARG A 468 -7.96 6.21 12.52
CA ARG A 468 -8.54 4.95 12.06
C ARG A 468 -7.89 3.73 12.68
N LEU A 469 -6.57 3.76 12.91
CA LEU A 469 -5.87 2.69 13.62
C LEU A 469 -6.24 2.63 15.10
N ASP A 470 -6.44 3.79 15.74
CA ASP A 470 -6.89 3.92 17.13
C ASP A 470 -8.34 3.48 17.33
N ALA A 471 -9.19 3.62 16.31
CA ALA A 471 -10.60 3.21 16.35
C ALA A 471 -10.82 1.69 16.29
N ARG A 472 -9.77 0.89 16.09
CA ARG A 472 -9.87 -0.56 16.03
C ARG A 472 -10.11 -1.17 17.41
N LYS A 473 -10.74 -2.34 17.42
CA LYS A 473 -11.00 -3.14 18.62
C LYS A 473 -9.82 -4.06 18.91
N ARG A 474 -9.23 -3.91 20.10
CA ARG A 474 -8.28 -4.88 20.65
C ARG A 474 -9.00 -6.19 20.96
N VAL A 475 -8.41 -7.31 20.55
CA VAL A 475 -8.87 -8.68 20.82
C VAL A 475 -7.80 -9.42 21.63
N ALA A 476 -8.21 -10.18 22.64
CA ALA A 476 -7.29 -10.94 23.48
C ALA A 476 -6.61 -12.07 22.67
N PRO A 477 -5.36 -12.46 22.98
CA PRO A 477 -4.66 -13.52 22.24
C PRO A 477 -5.39 -14.86 22.17
N GLN A 478 -6.13 -15.23 23.20
CA GLN A 478 -6.95 -16.46 23.23
C GLN A 478 -8.06 -16.41 22.18
N ASP A 479 -8.81 -15.31 22.13
CA ASP A 479 -9.88 -15.11 21.16
C ASP A 479 -9.32 -15.00 19.74
N PHE A 480 -8.18 -14.32 19.57
CA PHE A 480 -7.46 -14.28 18.30
C PHE A 480 -7.07 -15.69 17.82
N ALA A 481 -6.51 -16.52 18.69
CA ALA A 481 -6.13 -17.89 18.36
C ALA A 481 -7.34 -18.73 17.94
N GLU A 482 -8.48 -18.57 18.62
CA GLU A 482 -9.73 -19.24 18.26
C GLU A 482 -10.27 -18.76 16.91
N ILE A 483 -10.24 -17.46 16.63
CA ILE A 483 -10.63 -16.91 15.32
C ILE A 483 -9.73 -17.45 14.20
N MET A 484 -8.42 -17.55 14.42
CA MET A 484 -7.50 -18.12 13.44
C MET A 484 -7.77 -19.61 13.21
N LYS A 485 -8.10 -20.36 14.27
CA LYS A 485 -8.50 -21.77 14.15
C LYS A 485 -9.80 -21.93 13.35
N GLN A 486 -10.81 -21.11 13.64
CA GLN A 486 -12.06 -21.10 12.86
C GLN A 486 -11.82 -20.78 11.38
N ARG A 487 -10.90 -19.86 11.09
CA ARG A 487 -10.50 -19.54 9.72
C ARG A 487 -9.89 -20.75 9.02
N GLU A 488 -8.97 -21.46 9.67
CA GLU A 488 -8.36 -22.68 9.14
C GLU A 488 -9.42 -23.76 8.86
N GLU A 489 -10.37 -23.96 9.76
CA GLU A 489 -11.45 -24.93 9.60
C GLU A 489 -12.44 -24.56 8.48
N THR A 490 -12.63 -23.27 8.21
CA THR A 490 -13.64 -22.77 7.26
C THR A 490 -13.11 -22.42 5.87
N HIS A 491 -11.79 -22.25 5.71
CA HIS A 491 -11.18 -21.72 4.48
C HIS A 491 -11.57 -22.50 3.21
N HIS A 492 -11.75 -23.82 3.31
CA HIS A 492 -12.12 -24.70 2.19
C HIS A 492 -13.56 -25.23 2.23
N LEU A 493 -14.37 -24.82 3.20
CA LEU A 493 -15.74 -25.33 3.31
C LEU A 493 -16.64 -24.71 2.24
N ALA A 494 -17.48 -25.53 1.63
CA ALA A 494 -18.65 -25.09 0.86
C ALA A 494 -19.90 -25.12 1.75
N ASP A 495 -20.97 -24.51 1.26
CA ASP A 495 -22.30 -24.47 1.91
C ASP A 495 -22.29 -24.02 3.38
N HIS A 496 -21.63 -22.90 3.65
CA HIS A 496 -21.55 -22.31 4.99
C HIS A 496 -21.79 -20.80 4.95
N ALA A 497 -22.25 -20.26 6.07
CA ALA A 497 -22.25 -18.82 6.34
C ALA A 497 -21.08 -18.52 7.28
N PRO A 498 -20.21 -17.54 6.98
CA PRO A 498 -19.04 -17.27 7.79
C PRO A 498 -19.44 -16.77 9.17
N HIS A 499 -18.68 -17.20 10.18
CA HIS A 499 -18.85 -16.72 11.54
C HIS A 499 -18.25 -15.31 11.71
N GLY A 500 -18.96 -14.47 12.46
CA GLY A 500 -18.49 -13.16 12.92
C GLY A 500 -19.56 -12.09 12.87
N SER A 501 -19.36 -11.03 13.65
CA SER A 501 -20.36 -9.99 13.83
C SER A 501 -20.12 -8.84 12.87
N GLN A 502 -21.18 -8.40 12.17
CA GLN A 502 -21.15 -7.14 11.42
C GLN A 502 -20.83 -5.94 12.32
N ALA A 503 -21.06 -6.03 13.64
CA ALA A 503 -20.69 -5.00 14.59
C ALA A 503 -19.17 -4.78 14.66
N ASP A 504 -18.38 -5.83 14.37
CA ASP A 504 -16.92 -5.80 14.41
C ASP A 504 -16.29 -5.22 13.12
N LEU A 505 -17.09 -4.83 12.13
CA LEU A 505 -16.61 -4.22 10.88
C LEU A 505 -16.62 -2.69 10.92
N PHE A 506 -15.76 -2.04 10.15
CA PHE A 506 -15.91 -0.60 9.90
C PHE A 506 -17.17 -0.31 9.05
N PRO A 507 -17.83 0.85 9.20
CA PRO A 507 -18.90 1.26 8.31
C PRO A 507 -18.44 1.31 6.85
N GLY A 508 -19.26 0.81 5.92
CA GLY A 508 -18.94 0.74 4.49
C GLY A 508 -18.10 -0.48 4.08
N THR A 509 -17.68 -1.35 5.01
CA THR A 509 -16.95 -2.58 4.72
C THR A 509 -17.82 -3.61 4.00
N TRP A 510 -17.31 -4.20 2.93
CA TRP A 510 -17.85 -5.43 2.33
C TRP A 510 -17.43 -6.65 3.14
N TYR A 511 -18.34 -7.59 3.28
CA TYR A 511 -18.13 -8.84 3.99
C TYR A 511 -18.80 -10.00 3.27
N LEU A 512 -18.24 -11.19 3.46
CA LEU A 512 -18.77 -12.45 2.94
C LEU A 512 -20.04 -12.81 3.72
N THR A 513 -21.14 -13.09 3.01
CA THR A 513 -22.42 -13.48 3.63
C THR A 513 -22.65 -14.98 3.55
N ARG A 514 -22.21 -15.62 2.47
CA ARG A 514 -22.42 -17.04 2.21
C ARG A 514 -21.39 -17.58 1.22
N VAL A 515 -20.96 -18.82 1.44
CA VAL A 515 -20.37 -19.70 0.42
C VAL A 515 -21.36 -20.82 0.18
N ASP A 516 -21.87 -20.99 -1.03
CA ASP A 516 -22.84 -22.05 -1.30
C ASP A 516 -22.18 -23.41 -1.60
N ALA A 517 -22.99 -24.44 -1.84
CA ALA A 517 -22.53 -25.80 -2.17
C ALA A 517 -21.68 -25.91 -3.45
N LYS A 518 -21.60 -24.85 -4.26
CA LYS A 518 -20.79 -24.77 -5.47
C LYS A 518 -19.65 -23.76 -5.33
N TYR A 519 -19.26 -23.41 -4.09
CA TYR A 519 -18.19 -22.47 -3.77
C TYR A 519 -18.43 -21.04 -4.27
N ARG A 520 -19.66 -20.70 -4.67
CA ARG A 520 -20.00 -19.33 -5.08
C ARG A 520 -20.09 -18.48 -3.82
N ARG A 521 -19.37 -17.36 -3.82
CA ARG A 521 -19.26 -16.43 -2.70
C ARG A 521 -20.19 -15.24 -2.92
N GLU A 522 -21.01 -14.96 -1.92
CA GLU A 522 -21.91 -13.80 -1.89
C GLU A 522 -21.40 -12.76 -0.91
N TYR A 523 -21.56 -11.49 -1.25
CA TYR A 523 -21.06 -10.38 -0.46
C TYR A 523 -22.16 -9.36 -0.19
N ALA A 524 -22.10 -8.73 0.97
CA ALA A 524 -22.91 -7.57 1.31
C ALA A 524 -22.03 -6.46 1.86
N ARG A 525 -22.56 -5.23 1.84
CA ARG A 525 -21.86 -4.05 2.35
C ARG A 525 -22.51 -3.57 3.64
N LYS A 526 -21.71 -3.43 4.70
CA LYS A 526 -22.17 -2.77 5.92
C LYS A 526 -22.53 -1.31 5.58
N PRO A 527 -23.71 -0.80 5.98
CA PRO A 527 -24.10 0.57 5.69
C PRO A 527 -22.99 1.57 6.09
N PRO A 528 -22.66 2.55 5.24
CA PRO A 528 -21.74 3.61 5.64
C PRO A 528 -22.36 4.40 6.79
N SER A 529 -21.52 4.95 7.67
CA SER A 529 -22.01 5.87 8.70
C SER A 529 -22.69 7.06 8.00
N LYS A 530 -23.86 7.48 8.51
CA LYS A 530 -24.47 8.74 8.04
C LYS A 530 -23.41 9.84 8.17
N PRO A 531 -23.24 10.72 7.16
CA PRO A 531 -22.29 11.80 7.28
C PRO A 531 -22.61 12.59 8.55
N GLN A 532 -21.67 12.61 9.50
CA GLN A 532 -21.72 13.59 10.57
C GLN A 532 -21.57 14.94 9.88
N LEU A 533 -22.69 15.65 9.73
CA LEU A 533 -22.69 17.08 9.47
C LEU A 533 -21.95 17.71 10.65
N TRP A 534 -20.65 17.92 10.49
CA TRP A 534 -19.93 18.84 11.37
C TRP A 534 -20.60 20.19 11.18
N GLY A 535 -21.32 20.64 12.22
CA GLY A 535 -21.97 21.93 12.25
C GLY A 535 -20.92 23.03 12.12
N LEU A 536 -20.59 23.40 10.89
CA LEU A 536 -20.23 24.77 10.59
C LEU A 536 -21.46 25.59 10.94
N GLY A 537 -21.39 26.28 12.08
CA GLY A 537 -22.40 27.25 12.47
C GLY A 537 -22.72 28.12 11.27
N VAL A 538 -23.98 28.08 10.85
CA VAL A 538 -24.51 28.94 9.80
C VAL A 538 -24.55 30.35 10.37
N GLY A 539 -23.41 31.01 10.37
CA GLY A 539 -23.34 32.46 10.36
C GLY A 539 -23.98 32.90 9.05
N ARG A 540 -25.17 33.49 9.13
CA ARG A 540 -25.83 34.15 7.99
C ARG A 540 -24.93 35.30 7.53
N CYS A 541 -24.06 35.02 6.56
CA CYS A 541 -23.43 36.07 5.76
C CYS A 541 -24.40 36.45 4.65
N HIS A 542 -25.19 37.50 4.88
CA HIS A 542 -25.85 38.21 3.79
C HIS A 542 -24.76 38.84 2.91
N PHE A 543 -24.54 38.28 1.73
CA PHE A 543 -23.88 38.99 0.64
C PHE A 543 -24.94 39.81 -0.11
N PRO A 544 -24.82 41.15 -0.17
CA PRO A 544 -25.66 41.95 -1.04
C PRO A 544 -25.21 41.77 -2.49
N CYS A 545 -26.19 41.59 -3.37
CA CYS A 545 -26.03 41.51 -4.81
C CYS A 545 -25.94 42.93 -5.37
N ASP A 546 -24.74 43.42 -5.66
CA ASP A 546 -24.56 44.70 -6.36
C ASP A 546 -24.62 44.49 -7.88
N ILE A 547 -25.81 44.74 -8.42
CA ILE A 547 -26.01 45.02 -9.85
C ILE A 547 -25.68 46.49 -10.07
N GLY A 548 -24.64 46.75 -10.85
CA GLY A 548 -24.25 48.10 -11.26
C GLY A 548 -25.35 48.81 -12.03
N LYS A 549 -25.67 50.04 -11.61
CA LYS A 549 -26.29 51.06 -12.47
C LYS A 549 -25.57 52.40 -12.31
N LEU A 550 -25.28 52.97 -13.47
CA LEU A 550 -24.61 54.24 -13.72
C LEU A 550 -25.44 55.47 -13.32
N LYS A 551 -24.71 56.51 -12.86
CA LYS A 551 -24.88 57.98 -13.03
C LYS A 551 -26.20 58.66 -12.63
N HIS A 552 -26.15 59.58 -11.66
CA HIS A 552 -26.04 61.05 -11.88
C HIS A 552 -25.94 61.83 -10.54
N PRO A 553 -25.33 63.05 -10.51
CA PRO A 553 -25.04 63.79 -9.27
C PRO A 553 -25.94 65.03 -9.08
N HIS A 554 -26.30 65.34 -7.82
CA HIS A 554 -26.70 66.63 -7.22
C HIS A 554 -27.31 66.32 -5.83
N GLY A 555 -27.11 66.98 -4.70
CA GLY A 555 -26.33 68.15 -4.26
C GLY A 555 -26.85 68.56 -2.85
N LYS A 556 -25.97 69.10 -1.97
CA LYS A 556 -26.25 69.96 -0.76
C LYS A 556 -27.14 69.34 0.36
N THR A 557 -27.05 69.56 1.68
CA THR A 557 -26.35 70.49 2.60
C THR A 557 -26.58 70.02 4.06
N GLN A 558 -25.60 70.28 4.96
CA GLN A 558 -25.66 70.68 6.39
C GLN A 558 -26.36 69.86 7.52
N GLY A 559 -25.68 69.86 8.70
CA GLY A 559 -26.28 69.70 10.05
C GLY A 559 -25.44 68.85 11.03
N THR A 560 -24.33 69.35 11.61
CA THR A 560 -24.16 69.79 13.03
C THR A 560 -24.66 68.88 14.17
N GLY A 561 -23.75 68.56 15.10
CA GLY A 561 -23.98 68.03 16.46
C GLY A 561 -23.08 66.81 16.75
N GLY A 562 -22.19 66.73 17.74
CA GLY A 562 -22.06 67.44 19.00
C GLY A 562 -21.76 66.45 20.13
N CYS A 563 -20.47 66.14 20.35
CA CYS A 563 -19.76 65.91 21.63
C CYS A 563 -20.30 64.93 22.72
N ARG A 564 -19.46 63.95 23.14
CA ARG A 564 -18.92 63.68 24.51
C ARG A 564 -18.50 62.19 24.63
N ARG A 565 -17.20 61.86 24.67
CA ARG A 565 -16.35 61.59 25.87
C ARG A 565 -16.95 60.63 26.91
N CYS A 566 -16.28 59.49 27.14
CA CYS A 566 -15.59 59.20 28.41
C CYS A 566 -14.54 58.08 28.26
N ARG A 567 -13.45 58.24 29.01
CA ARG A 567 -12.20 57.44 29.05
C ARG A 567 -12.21 56.48 30.26
N GLY A 568 -11.30 55.52 30.21
CA GLY A 568 -10.57 54.95 31.36
C GLY A 568 -11.01 53.52 31.70
N SER A 569 -10.15 52.58 32.09
CA SER A 569 -8.71 52.57 32.36
C SER A 569 -8.26 51.11 32.55
N GLN A 570 -6.94 50.91 32.51
CA GLN A 570 -6.16 49.65 32.54
C GLN A 570 -6.11 48.91 33.90
N GLU A 571 -5.42 47.76 33.84
CA GLU A 571 -4.72 46.95 34.88
C GLU A 571 -5.52 45.72 35.38
N GLY A 572 -4.98 44.51 35.53
CA GLY A 572 -3.63 43.95 35.37
C GLY A 572 -3.56 42.55 36.04
N SER A 573 -2.59 41.72 35.62
CA SER A 573 -2.00 40.54 36.30
C SER A 573 -2.79 39.21 36.51
N ALA A 574 -2.09 38.10 36.21
CA ALA A 574 -2.44 36.66 36.35
C ALA A 574 -1.79 36.05 37.63
N PRO A 575 -1.59 34.72 37.80
CA PRO A 575 -2.43 33.50 37.65
C PRO A 575 -2.50 32.69 38.98
N LEU A 576 -3.26 31.57 39.06
CA LEU A 576 -3.19 30.63 40.21
C LEU A 576 -3.38 29.15 39.82
N GLU A 577 -2.50 28.31 40.39
CA GLU A 577 -2.43 26.84 40.34
C GLU A 577 -3.35 26.13 41.36
N HIS A 578 -3.54 24.82 41.11
CA HIS A 578 -3.76 23.68 42.03
C HIS A 578 -4.49 23.84 43.38
N CYS A 579 -5.53 23.00 43.56
CA CYS A 579 -5.95 22.52 44.88
C CYS A 579 -6.48 21.06 44.81
N LEU A 580 -5.76 20.14 45.45
CA LEU A 580 -6.21 18.85 45.97
C LEU A 580 -6.82 19.08 47.36
N LEU A 581 -7.84 18.31 47.78
CA LEU A 581 -8.04 17.85 49.17
C LEU A 581 -9.20 16.84 49.28
N SER A 582 -9.15 16.09 50.38
CA SER A 582 -9.57 14.71 50.63
C SER A 582 -10.74 14.52 51.62
N GLY A 583 -11.45 13.37 51.52
CA GLY A 583 -12.02 12.56 52.63
C GLY A 583 -13.54 12.65 52.90
N PRO A 584 -14.20 11.71 53.64
CA PRO A 584 -13.84 10.33 54.04
C PRO A 584 -14.95 9.25 53.77
N ARG A 585 -14.64 7.97 54.08
CA ARG A 585 -15.50 6.75 53.99
C ARG A 585 -16.47 6.58 55.18
N PRO A 586 -17.39 5.59 55.11
CA PRO A 586 -17.56 4.65 56.23
C PRO A 586 -17.52 3.16 55.81
N ARG A 587 -17.17 2.29 56.79
CA ARG A 587 -17.10 0.82 56.77
C ARG A 587 -18.40 0.21 57.33
N MET A 588 -18.76 -1.00 56.90
CA MET A 588 -19.36 -2.07 57.72
C MET A 588 -19.07 -3.46 57.14
N GLY A 589 -18.81 -4.45 58.00
CA GLY A 589 -18.90 -5.92 57.78
C GLY A 589 -19.54 -6.54 59.04
N PRO A 590 -19.45 -7.86 59.35
CA PRO A 590 -19.12 -9.04 58.51
C PRO A 590 -19.97 -10.34 58.83
N TRP A 591 -19.63 -11.48 58.17
CA TRP A 591 -19.89 -12.93 58.47
C TRP A 591 -21.26 -13.61 58.15
N PRO A 592 -21.35 -14.97 57.96
CA PRO A 592 -20.36 -16.03 58.26
C PRO A 592 -20.07 -17.14 57.20
N GLU A 593 -19.04 -17.94 57.54
CA GLU A 593 -18.50 -19.18 56.94
C GLU A 593 -19.27 -20.48 57.27
N GLY A 594 -18.99 -21.53 56.48
CA GLY A 594 -19.05 -22.97 56.84
C GLY A 594 -19.95 -23.82 55.92
N THR A 595 -19.63 -25.05 55.47
CA THR A 595 -18.51 -25.99 55.71
C THR A 595 -18.66 -27.19 54.72
N LEU A 596 -17.58 -27.99 54.59
CA LEU A 596 -17.47 -29.41 54.13
C LEU A 596 -17.40 -29.67 52.60
N ALA A 597 -16.26 -30.06 52.00
CA ALA A 597 -15.33 -31.19 52.21
C ALA A 597 -15.69 -32.46 51.40
N GLY A 598 -14.73 -32.89 50.58
CA GLY A 598 -14.44 -34.30 50.30
C GLY A 598 -15.11 -34.93 49.08
N LEU A 599 -14.34 -35.17 48.02
CA LEU A 599 -13.97 -36.53 47.63
C LEU A 599 -12.88 -36.56 46.55
N GLN A 600 -11.94 -37.45 46.81
CA GLN A 600 -10.78 -37.83 46.04
C GLN A 600 -11.13 -38.51 44.71
N GLN A 601 -10.09 -38.58 43.87
CA GLN A 601 -9.79 -39.70 42.97
C GLN A 601 -10.62 -39.83 41.68
N LEU A 602 -9.99 -39.57 40.52
CA LEU A 602 -9.49 -40.63 39.62
C LEU A 602 -9.00 -40.08 38.26
N TRP A 603 -7.85 -40.64 37.84
CA TRP A 603 -7.32 -40.80 36.48
C TRP A 603 -6.29 -39.82 35.92
N ARG A 604 -5.10 -40.41 35.76
CA ARG A 604 -3.96 -40.03 34.92
C ARG A 604 -3.87 -41.10 33.78
N PRO A 605 -2.97 -40.95 32.80
CA PRO A 605 -3.29 -40.71 31.39
C PRO A 605 -3.07 -41.94 30.49
N LEU A 606 -3.62 -41.92 29.26
CA LEU A 606 -3.13 -42.77 28.17
C LEU A 606 -3.20 -42.01 26.83
N HIS A 607 -2.02 -41.65 26.33
CA HIS A 607 -1.66 -41.65 24.90
C HIS A 607 -1.39 -43.12 24.47
N PRO A 608 -1.37 -43.48 23.18
CA PRO A 608 -0.88 -42.73 22.01
C PRO A 608 -1.94 -41.92 21.26
#